data_AF-A0A2V3ISK4-F1
#
_entry.id   AF-A0A2V3ISK4-F1
#
_cell.length_a   1.000
_cell.length_b   1.000
_cell.length_c   1.000
_cell.angle_alpha   90.00
_cell.angle_beta   90.00
_cell.angle_gamma   90.00
#
_symmetry.space_group_name_H-M   'P 1'
#
loop_
_entity.id
_entity.type
_entity.pdbx_description
1 polymer ?
#
loop_
_entity_poly.entity_id
_entity_poly.type
_entity_poly.pdbx_seq_one_letter_code
_entity_poly.pdbx_strand_id
1 'polypeptide(L)'
;MNSNHTFFTSILKRLSALSDVPFELLTQQFWRDSPHFVPILQSLIDKRHSLGPHLSPETHKLGIRAACPEPSCGLADKKGIHNCYEEKGTIKFLCPHHGAYVVNLKSRDHVQRLGFNTPLRNLMRILICSQDTSRSWLMCTGSDYAGFYQEQLMWRLLETPAQAPLIIYAPQIVDWSGAKLSKSLYVQKGAYEYLRQAGLAYMLEVDTLLSKHGGIEALYDEVASWIAQPFRLFRSYSIEYMHAQLRARGMMFETKQSDLYHT
;
A
#
# COMPACT_ATOMS: atom_id res chain seq x y z
N MET A 1 11.75 -9.53 16.77
CA MET A 1 11.26 -8.82 15.57
C MET A 1 10.09 -9.59 14.98
N ASN A 2 9.06 -8.89 14.50
CA ASN A 2 7.84 -9.51 13.95
C ASN A 2 8.21 -10.37 12.71
N SER A 3 7.77 -11.63 12.65
CA SER A 3 8.20 -12.60 11.62
C SER A 3 8.00 -12.09 10.18
N ASN A 4 6.93 -11.34 9.95
CA ASN A 4 6.60 -10.73 8.66
C ASN A 4 7.62 -9.66 8.20
N HIS A 5 8.24 -8.92 9.14
CA HIS A 5 9.26 -7.93 8.80
C HIS A 5 10.53 -8.61 8.28
N THR A 6 10.95 -9.70 8.93
CA THR A 6 12.13 -10.47 8.53
C THR A 6 11.97 -11.03 7.12
N PHE A 7 10.80 -11.58 6.82
CA PHE A 7 10.49 -12.14 5.51
C PHE A 7 10.48 -11.08 4.41
N PHE A 8 9.77 -9.95 4.59
CA PHE A 8 9.77 -8.89 3.58
C PHE A 8 11.18 -8.31 3.33
N THR A 9 11.98 -8.20 4.39
CA THR A 9 13.37 -7.74 4.31
C THR A 9 14.24 -8.69 3.49
N SER A 10 14.05 -10.02 3.60
CA SER A 10 14.85 -10.97 2.82
C SER A 10 14.58 -10.88 1.32
N ILE A 11 13.32 -10.64 0.92
CA ILE A 11 12.96 -10.39 -0.47
C ILE A 11 13.67 -9.15 -1.00
N LEU A 12 13.61 -8.04 -0.27
CA LEU A 12 14.26 -6.80 -0.69
C LEU A 12 15.78 -6.93 -0.78
N LYS A 13 16.42 -7.69 0.11
CA LYS A 13 17.85 -8.01 0.01
C LYS A 13 18.17 -8.76 -1.29
N ARG A 14 17.33 -9.72 -1.67
CA ARG A 14 17.52 -10.45 -2.93
C ARG A 14 17.32 -9.55 -4.15
N LEU A 15 16.28 -8.71 -4.16
CA LEU A 15 16.06 -7.73 -5.24
C LEU A 15 17.19 -6.69 -5.33
N SER A 16 17.73 -6.24 -4.19
CA SER A 16 18.88 -5.35 -4.14
C SER A 16 20.13 -5.99 -4.75
N ALA A 17 20.40 -7.26 -4.44
CA ALA A 17 21.50 -8.01 -5.05
C ALA A 17 21.32 -8.21 -6.57
N LEU A 18 20.09 -8.41 -7.05
CA LEU A 18 19.80 -8.57 -8.48
C LEU A 18 19.89 -7.25 -9.27
N SER A 19 19.60 -6.12 -8.62
CA SER A 19 19.55 -4.80 -9.27
C SER A 19 20.77 -3.93 -9.02
N ASP A 20 21.63 -4.30 -8.08
CA ASP A 20 22.69 -3.45 -7.52
C ASP A 20 22.17 -2.11 -6.96
N VAL A 21 20.89 -2.06 -6.59
CA VAL A 21 20.25 -0.87 -6.00
C VAL A 21 20.11 -1.06 -4.50
N PRO A 22 20.77 -0.25 -3.66
CA PRO A 22 20.61 -0.33 -2.21
C PRO A 22 19.21 0.12 -1.79
N PHE A 23 18.74 -0.38 -0.66
CA PHE A 23 17.44 0.01 -0.10
C PHE A 23 17.51 0.28 1.40
N GLU A 24 16.60 1.13 1.86
CA GLU A 24 16.36 1.40 3.28
C GLU A 24 14.90 1.08 3.64
N LEU A 25 14.70 0.47 4.80
CA LEU A 25 13.36 0.18 5.32
C LEU A 25 12.88 1.28 6.26
N LEU A 26 12.01 2.14 5.73
CA LEU A 26 11.37 3.21 6.49
C LEU A 26 9.95 2.81 6.92
N THR A 27 9.59 3.12 8.16
CA THR A 27 8.25 2.82 8.70
C THR A 27 7.34 4.04 8.67
N GLN A 28 6.15 3.94 9.28
CA GLN A 28 5.29 5.12 9.47
C GLN A 28 5.98 6.24 10.27
N GLN A 29 6.97 5.88 11.10
CA GLN A 29 7.75 6.81 11.89
C GLN A 29 8.46 7.86 11.03
N PHE A 30 9.00 7.46 9.88
CA PHE A 30 9.69 8.36 8.94
C PHE A 30 8.82 9.56 8.56
N TRP A 31 7.55 9.31 8.22
CA TRP A 31 6.62 10.37 7.83
C TRP A 31 6.27 11.28 9.00
N ARG A 32 6.16 10.72 10.22
CA ARG A 32 5.76 11.46 11.42
C ARG A 32 6.90 12.29 12.01
N ASP A 33 8.14 11.90 11.75
CA ASP A 33 9.33 12.67 12.13
C ASP A 33 9.63 13.82 11.17
N SER A 34 8.93 13.91 10.03
CA SER A 34 9.02 15.07 9.16
C SER A 34 8.58 16.35 9.90
N PRO A 35 9.35 17.45 9.82
CA PRO A 35 8.94 18.74 10.41
C PRO A 35 7.65 19.28 9.78
N HIS A 36 7.29 18.81 8.58
CA HIS A 36 6.07 19.22 7.88
C HIS A 36 4.83 18.42 8.31
N PHE A 37 4.98 17.31 9.03
CA PHE A 37 3.86 16.41 9.35
C PHE A 37 2.74 17.11 10.13
N VAL A 38 3.06 17.74 11.26
CA VAL A 38 2.07 18.41 12.11
C VAL A 38 1.46 19.65 11.43
N PRO A 39 2.26 20.55 10.80
CA PRO A 39 1.69 21.67 10.04
C PRO A 39 0.72 21.25 8.94
N ILE A 40 1.07 20.22 8.15
CA ILE A 40 0.20 19.69 7.10
C ILE A 40 -1.07 19.10 7.70
N LEU A 41 -0.95 18.28 8.75
CA LEU A 41 -2.10 17.69 9.42
C LEU A 41 -3.06 18.76 9.95
N GLN A 42 -2.53 19.81 10.58
CA GLN A 42 -3.34 20.93 11.07
C GLN A 42 -4.06 21.63 9.91
N SER A 43 -3.35 21.95 8.82
CA SER A 43 -3.96 22.56 7.62
C SER A 43 -5.10 21.72 7.04
N LEU A 44 -4.93 20.39 6.98
CA LEU A 44 -5.97 19.48 6.52
C LEU A 44 -7.18 19.45 7.47
N ILE A 45 -6.94 19.48 8.79
CA ILE A 45 -8.00 19.57 9.80
C ILE A 45 -8.75 20.90 9.69
N ASP A 46 -8.07 22.01 9.43
CA ASP A 46 -8.69 23.31 9.27
C ASP A 46 -9.61 23.33 8.03
N LYS A 47 -9.20 22.62 6.96
CA LYS A 47 -9.97 22.45 5.72
C LYS A 47 -10.96 21.27 5.74
N ARG A 48 -11.18 20.62 6.90
CA ARG A 48 -11.97 19.37 7.02
C ARG A 48 -13.37 19.44 6.42
N HIS A 49 -14.04 20.59 6.47
CA HIS A 49 -15.40 20.74 5.94
C HIS A 49 -15.45 20.69 4.41
N SER A 50 -14.38 21.15 3.76
CA SER A 50 -14.22 21.04 2.30
C SER A 50 -13.66 19.67 1.91
N LEU A 51 -12.62 19.21 2.60
CA LEU A 51 -11.94 17.96 2.27
C LEU A 51 -12.75 16.69 2.59
N GLY A 52 -13.54 16.72 3.66
CA GLY A 52 -14.32 15.58 4.14
C GLY A 52 -15.25 14.98 3.07
N PRO A 53 -16.13 15.77 2.43
CA PRO A 53 -16.98 15.32 1.34
C PRO A 53 -16.20 14.74 0.15
N HIS A 54 -15.00 15.23 -0.14
CA HIS A 54 -14.17 14.69 -1.22
C HIS A 54 -13.50 13.37 -0.86
N LEU A 55 -12.92 13.28 0.35
CA LEU A 55 -12.11 12.14 0.79
C LEU A 55 -12.95 10.98 1.36
N SER A 56 -14.12 11.28 1.90
CA SER A 56 -15.06 10.31 2.46
C SER A 56 -16.51 10.72 2.14
N PRO A 57 -16.97 10.59 0.89
CA PRO A 57 -18.30 11.04 0.47
C PRO A 57 -19.47 10.46 1.29
N GLU A 58 -19.28 9.28 1.88
CA GLU A 58 -20.31 8.65 2.72
C GLU A 58 -20.49 9.35 4.08
N THR A 59 -19.40 9.84 4.69
CA THR A 59 -19.43 10.38 6.06
C THR A 59 -19.19 11.88 6.13
N HIS A 60 -18.63 12.45 5.06
CA HIS A 60 -18.12 13.82 4.99
C HIS A 60 -17.07 14.14 6.08
N LYS A 61 -16.44 13.12 6.67
CA LYS A 61 -15.43 13.28 7.73
C LYS A 61 -14.03 12.91 7.23
N LEU A 62 -13.03 13.50 7.85
CA LEU A 62 -11.66 13.04 7.69
C LEU A 62 -11.47 11.71 8.41
N GLY A 63 -10.95 10.71 7.70
CA GLY A 63 -10.64 9.39 8.26
C GLY A 63 -9.39 9.39 9.14
N ILE A 64 -9.38 10.26 10.16
CA ILE A 64 -8.37 10.32 11.22
C ILE A 64 -8.86 9.42 12.36
N ARG A 65 -7.98 8.60 12.91
CA ARG A 65 -8.31 7.70 14.02
C ARG A 65 -7.17 7.65 15.03
N ALA A 66 -7.49 7.35 16.27
CA ALA A 66 -6.54 6.90 17.28
C ALA A 66 -7.16 5.66 17.93
N ALA A 67 -6.33 4.71 18.38
CA ALA A 67 -6.83 3.62 19.21
C ALA A 67 -7.10 4.14 20.63
N CYS A 68 -8.15 3.60 21.25
CA CYS A 68 -8.45 3.79 22.66
C CYS A 68 -7.18 3.48 23.49
N PRO A 69 -6.79 4.37 24.42
CA PRO A 69 -5.56 4.21 25.19
C PRO A 69 -5.63 3.07 26.21
N GLU A 70 -6.83 2.55 26.51
CA GLU A 70 -6.98 1.42 27.43
C GLU A 70 -6.26 0.17 26.88
N PRO A 71 -5.31 -0.42 27.62
CA PRO A 71 -4.39 -1.45 27.12
C PRO A 71 -5.04 -2.67 26.46
N SER A 72 -6.25 -3.06 26.91
CA SER A 72 -6.98 -4.23 26.40
C SER A 72 -8.05 -3.88 25.36
N CYS A 73 -8.26 -2.60 25.03
CA CYS A 73 -9.37 -2.17 24.19
C CYS A 73 -8.99 -2.17 22.69
N GLY A 74 -8.04 -1.32 22.30
CA GLY A 74 -7.60 -1.19 20.90
C GLY A 74 -8.66 -0.66 19.90
N LEU A 75 -9.90 -0.40 20.32
CA LEU A 75 -10.95 0.12 19.44
C LEU A 75 -10.61 1.51 18.92
N ALA A 76 -10.99 1.76 17.66
CA ALA A 76 -10.81 3.05 16.99
C ALA A 76 -11.97 3.31 16.02
N ASP A 77 -12.48 4.53 15.99
CA ASP A 77 -13.41 4.96 14.95
C ASP A 77 -12.67 5.05 13.60
N LYS A 78 -12.82 4.01 12.77
CA LYS A 78 -12.12 3.90 11.49
C LYS A 78 -12.51 5.00 10.50
N LYS A 79 -13.73 5.53 10.59
CA LYS A 79 -14.26 6.55 9.67
C LYS A 79 -14.14 7.96 10.25
N GLY A 80 -13.76 8.11 11.52
CA GLY A 80 -13.59 9.40 12.20
C GLY A 80 -14.92 10.14 12.39
N ILE A 81 -16.03 9.41 12.49
CA ILE A 81 -17.39 9.97 12.57
C ILE A 81 -17.55 10.83 13.82
N HIS A 82 -17.02 10.36 14.95
CA HIS A 82 -17.20 10.97 16.27
C HIS A 82 -16.04 11.87 16.69
N ASN A 83 -15.13 12.20 15.77
CA ASN A 83 -14.00 13.07 16.10
C ASN A 83 -14.48 14.51 16.29
N CYS A 84 -14.02 15.16 17.36
CA CYS A 84 -14.17 16.60 17.53
C CYS A 84 -12.79 17.27 17.46
N TYR A 85 -12.73 18.39 16.74
CA TYR A 85 -11.49 19.14 16.51
C TYR A 85 -11.60 20.46 17.27
N GLU A 86 -10.70 20.67 18.23
CA GLU A 86 -10.68 21.87 19.07
C GLU A 86 -9.60 22.85 18.64
N GLU A 87 -9.82 24.12 19.00
CA GLU A 87 -8.81 25.15 18.86
C GLU A 87 -7.56 24.77 19.68
N LYS A 88 -6.37 25.01 19.12
CA LYS A 88 -5.02 24.64 19.64
C LYS A 88 -4.50 23.24 19.25
N GLY A 89 -5.12 22.56 18.29
CA GLY A 89 -4.60 21.30 17.75
C GLY A 89 -4.87 20.10 18.66
N THR A 90 -6.01 20.10 19.34
CA THR A 90 -6.50 18.96 20.11
C THR A 90 -7.58 18.23 19.31
N ILE A 91 -7.46 16.90 19.21
CA ILE A 91 -8.46 16.03 18.59
C ILE A 91 -9.05 15.14 19.69
N LYS A 92 -10.36 15.25 19.89
CA LYS A 92 -11.14 14.38 20.78
C LYS A 92 -11.65 13.19 19.98
N PHE A 93 -11.45 11.99 20.52
CA PHE A 93 -11.96 10.73 20.01
C PHE A 93 -12.92 10.12 21.03
N LEU A 94 -13.75 9.19 20.58
CA LEU A 94 -14.72 8.47 21.41
C LEU A 94 -14.48 6.96 21.35
N CYS A 95 -14.36 6.34 22.52
CA CYS A 95 -14.48 4.89 22.69
C CYS A 95 -15.88 4.57 23.24
N PRO A 96 -16.63 3.62 22.64
CA PRO A 96 -17.96 3.27 23.14
C PRO A 96 -17.97 2.65 24.54
N HIS A 97 -16.83 2.13 25.00
CA HIS A 97 -16.70 1.51 26.33
C HIS A 97 -16.01 2.41 27.37
N HIS A 98 -15.06 3.25 26.94
CA HIS A 98 -14.18 4.00 27.86
C HIS A 98 -14.33 5.53 27.73
N GLY A 99 -15.30 6.00 26.94
CA GLY A 99 -15.60 7.41 26.80
C GLY A 99 -14.60 8.18 25.94
N ALA A 100 -14.58 9.50 26.13
CA ALA A 100 -13.78 10.41 25.32
C ALA A 100 -12.31 10.44 25.75
N TYR A 101 -11.41 10.53 24.78
CA TYR A 101 -9.97 10.69 25.00
C TYR A 101 -9.36 11.60 23.95
N VAL A 102 -8.16 12.14 24.22
CA VAL A 102 -7.57 13.20 23.40
C VAL A 102 -6.21 12.84 22.82
N VAL A 103 -5.94 13.39 21.64
CA VAL A 103 -4.60 13.53 21.05
C VAL A 103 -4.32 15.02 20.95
N ASN A 104 -3.13 15.43 21.39
CA ASN A 104 -2.65 16.80 21.29
C ASN A 104 -1.54 16.82 20.24
N LEU A 105 -1.71 17.60 19.18
CA LEU A 105 -0.75 17.66 18.07
C LEU A 105 0.60 18.27 18.45
N LYS A 106 0.70 18.92 19.62
CA LYS A 106 1.97 19.39 20.21
C LYS A 106 2.76 18.29 20.92
N SER A 107 2.13 17.17 21.24
CA SER A 107 2.79 16.02 21.88
C SER A 107 3.20 15.00 20.83
N ARG A 108 4.52 14.74 20.73
CA ARG A 108 5.07 13.74 19.80
C ARG A 108 4.44 12.37 20.05
N ASP A 109 4.36 11.94 21.30
CA ASP A 109 3.81 10.63 21.67
C ASP A 109 2.32 10.49 21.29
N HIS A 110 1.55 11.56 21.45
CA HIS A 110 0.14 11.57 21.04
C HIS A 110 0.01 11.48 19.51
N VAL A 111 0.85 12.22 18.78
CA VAL A 111 0.88 12.18 17.31
C VAL A 111 1.23 10.79 16.79
N GLN A 112 2.09 10.03 17.47
CA GLN A 112 2.42 8.65 17.10
C GLN A 112 1.23 7.68 17.13
N ARG A 113 0.17 8.01 17.89
CA ARG A 113 -1.04 7.18 17.99
C ARG A 113 -2.02 7.38 16.83
N LEU A 114 -1.85 8.45 16.05
CA LEU A 114 -2.77 8.77 14.95
C LEU A 114 -2.66 7.75 13.83
N GLY A 115 -3.76 7.43 13.18
CA GLY A 115 -3.84 6.65 11.97
C GLY A 115 -4.75 7.36 10.97
N PHE A 116 -4.54 7.06 9.69
CA PHE A 116 -5.28 7.68 8.61
C PHE A 116 -5.85 6.61 7.68
N ASN A 117 -7.06 6.85 7.17
CA ASN A 117 -7.59 6.05 6.07
C ASN A 117 -6.72 6.24 4.81
N THR A 118 -6.89 5.35 3.84
CA THR A 118 -6.02 5.31 2.67
C THR A 118 -5.97 6.62 1.87
N PRO A 119 -7.11 7.28 1.54
CA PRO A 119 -7.11 8.55 0.81
C PRO A 119 -6.36 9.66 1.56
N LEU A 120 -6.68 9.90 2.82
CA LEU A 120 -6.04 10.95 3.61
C LEU A 120 -4.55 10.69 3.81
N ARG A 121 -4.17 9.43 4.06
CA ARG A 121 -2.75 9.04 4.18
C ARG A 121 -1.97 9.33 2.89
N ASN A 122 -2.57 9.06 1.73
CA ASN A 122 -1.95 9.33 0.44
C ASN A 122 -1.72 10.83 0.24
N LEU A 123 -2.77 11.64 0.45
CA LEU A 123 -2.70 13.10 0.37
C LEU A 123 -1.63 13.68 1.32
N MET A 124 -1.60 13.24 2.58
CA MET A 124 -0.60 13.69 3.55
C MET A 124 0.84 13.42 3.09
N ARG A 125 1.12 12.20 2.60
CA ARG A 125 2.47 11.84 2.12
C ARG A 125 2.91 12.71 0.96
N ILE A 126 1.98 12.98 0.04
CA ILE A 126 2.24 13.77 -1.16
C ILE A 126 2.50 15.22 -0.81
N LEU A 127 1.72 15.79 0.11
CA LEU A 127 1.99 17.12 0.65
C LEU A 127 3.34 17.18 1.37
N ILE A 128 3.70 16.17 2.16
CA ILE A 128 5.01 16.12 2.84
C ILE A 128 6.15 16.10 1.81
N CYS A 129 6.07 15.22 0.79
CA CYS A 129 7.06 15.16 -0.28
C CYS A 129 7.13 16.46 -1.08
N SER A 130 5.99 17.14 -1.30
CA SER A 130 5.94 18.41 -2.04
C SER A 130 6.62 19.57 -1.30
N GLN A 131 6.79 19.46 0.03
CA GLN A 131 7.50 20.45 0.84
C GLN A 131 9.00 20.16 0.97
N ASP A 132 9.44 18.96 0.61
CA ASP A 132 10.85 18.56 0.72
C ASP A 132 11.61 18.95 -0.54
N THR A 133 12.32 20.07 -0.48
CA THR A 133 13.16 20.58 -1.56
C THR A 133 14.54 19.91 -1.64
N SER A 134 14.88 19.05 -0.68
CA SER A 134 16.20 18.40 -0.60
C SER A 134 16.27 17.10 -1.39
N ARG A 135 15.12 16.56 -1.82
CA ARG A 135 15.02 15.24 -2.47
C ARG A 135 14.08 15.28 -3.66
N SER A 136 14.41 14.51 -4.70
CA SER A 136 13.46 14.18 -5.76
C SER A 136 12.66 12.95 -5.36
N TRP A 137 11.34 13.11 -5.24
CA TRP A 137 10.45 12.05 -4.79
C TRP A 137 9.78 11.34 -5.96
N LEU A 138 9.94 10.01 -5.98
CA LEU A 138 9.20 9.10 -6.85
C LEU A 138 8.41 8.13 -5.98
N MET A 139 7.12 8.01 -6.24
CA MET A 139 6.22 7.10 -5.54
C MET A 139 5.77 5.99 -6.50
N CYS A 140 5.95 4.74 -6.09
CA CYS A 140 5.43 3.58 -6.83
C CYS A 140 4.22 3.00 -6.10
N THR A 141 3.09 2.84 -6.79
CA THR A 141 1.86 2.24 -6.26
C THR A 141 1.18 1.40 -7.34
N GLY A 142 0.16 0.61 -6.99
CA GLY A 142 -0.63 -0.13 -7.97
C GLY A 142 -1.51 0.79 -8.81
N SER A 143 -1.73 0.43 -10.08
CA SER A 143 -2.64 1.10 -11.01
C SER A 143 -4.11 1.12 -10.57
N ASP A 144 -4.48 0.37 -9.52
CA ASP A 144 -5.78 0.48 -8.85
C ASP A 144 -5.95 1.81 -8.10
N TYR A 145 -4.88 2.56 -7.89
CA TYR A 145 -4.90 3.94 -7.42
C TYR A 145 -4.91 4.96 -8.56
N ALA A 146 -4.68 4.56 -9.80
CA ALA A 146 -4.55 5.47 -10.94
C ALA A 146 -5.90 6.04 -11.41
N GLY A 147 -5.84 6.92 -12.41
CA GLY A 147 -7.01 7.49 -13.05
C GLY A 147 -7.91 8.22 -12.06
N PHE A 148 -9.23 8.00 -12.16
CA PHE A 148 -10.22 8.78 -11.43
C PHE A 148 -10.03 8.71 -9.90
N TYR A 149 -9.50 7.62 -9.36
CA TYR A 149 -9.20 7.53 -7.93
C TYR A 149 -8.21 8.61 -7.49
N GLN A 150 -7.03 8.68 -8.13
CA GLN A 150 -6.03 9.69 -7.79
C GLN A 150 -6.50 11.10 -8.13
N GLU A 151 -7.17 11.26 -9.27
CA GLU A 151 -7.70 12.56 -9.71
C GLU A 151 -8.64 13.17 -8.65
N GLN A 152 -9.59 12.38 -8.16
CA GLN A 152 -10.62 12.86 -7.24
C GLN A 152 -10.14 13.00 -5.80
N LEU A 153 -9.29 12.08 -5.35
CA LEU A 153 -8.92 11.97 -3.93
C LEU A 153 -7.58 12.64 -3.62
N MET A 154 -6.88 13.13 -4.64
CA MET A 154 -5.56 13.71 -4.47
C MET A 154 -5.28 14.87 -5.43
N TRP A 155 -5.21 14.68 -6.77
CA TRP A 155 -4.71 15.72 -7.68
C TRP A 155 -5.49 17.01 -7.61
N ARG A 156 -6.82 16.93 -7.67
CA ARG A 156 -7.69 18.12 -7.58
C ARG A 156 -7.65 18.85 -6.23
N LEU A 157 -7.11 18.18 -5.18
CA LEU A 157 -7.04 18.72 -3.82
C LEU A 157 -5.70 19.39 -3.54
N LEU A 158 -4.73 19.31 -4.46
CA LEU A 158 -3.45 19.96 -4.34
C LEU A 158 -3.54 21.41 -4.80
N GLU A 159 -3.03 22.33 -3.98
CA GLU A 159 -2.89 23.75 -4.35
C GLU A 159 -1.78 23.96 -5.36
N THR A 160 -0.71 23.16 -5.27
CA THR A 160 0.46 23.22 -6.17
C THR A 160 0.76 21.85 -6.78
N PRO A 161 -0.08 21.32 -7.70
CA PRO A 161 0.12 19.99 -8.30
C PRO A 161 1.50 19.80 -8.94
N ALA A 162 2.10 20.86 -9.47
CA ALA A 162 3.44 20.83 -10.08
C ALA A 162 4.58 20.52 -9.09
N GLN A 163 4.35 20.66 -7.77
CA GLN A 163 5.33 20.33 -6.73
C GLN A 163 5.16 18.90 -6.21
N ALA A 164 4.14 18.17 -6.67
CA ALA A 164 3.89 16.81 -6.22
C ALA A 164 4.97 15.84 -6.72
N PRO A 165 5.28 14.77 -5.96
CA PRO A 165 6.12 13.69 -6.43
C PRO A 165 5.57 13.04 -7.71
N LEU A 166 6.48 12.54 -8.55
CA LEU A 166 6.10 11.68 -9.67
C LEU A 166 5.54 10.37 -9.13
N ILE A 167 4.39 9.93 -9.68
CA ILE A 167 3.76 8.68 -9.30
C ILE A 167 3.83 7.70 -10.47
N ILE A 168 4.47 6.56 -10.24
CA ILE A 168 4.49 5.42 -11.16
C ILE A 168 3.46 4.39 -10.69
N TYR A 169 2.63 3.96 -11.64
CA TYR A 169 1.60 2.95 -11.40
C TYR A 169 2.03 1.60 -11.94
N ALA A 170 2.22 0.63 -11.06
CA ALA A 170 2.48 -0.74 -11.43
C ALA A 170 1.23 -1.38 -12.08
N PRO A 171 1.39 -2.12 -13.19
CA PRO A 171 0.33 -2.94 -13.79
C PRO A 171 -0.41 -3.83 -12.78
N GLN A 172 -1.73 -3.96 -12.94
CA GLN A 172 -2.49 -4.98 -12.21
C GLN A 172 -2.27 -6.36 -12.83
N ILE A 173 -2.22 -7.38 -11.97
CA ILE A 173 -2.36 -8.78 -12.39
C ILE A 173 -3.81 -9.21 -12.15
N VAL A 174 -4.49 -9.65 -13.20
CA VAL A 174 -5.92 -9.97 -13.21
C VAL A 174 -6.17 -11.42 -13.60
N ASP A 175 -7.26 -11.99 -13.11
CA ASP A 175 -7.73 -13.31 -13.53
C ASP A 175 -8.58 -13.26 -14.81
N TRP A 176 -9.10 -14.41 -15.21
CA TRP A 176 -9.95 -14.58 -16.39
C TRP A 176 -11.23 -13.71 -16.37
N SER A 177 -11.69 -13.29 -15.19
CA SER A 177 -12.85 -12.40 -15.04
C SER A 177 -12.48 -10.92 -15.17
N GLY A 178 -11.19 -10.60 -15.27
CA GLY A 178 -10.66 -9.24 -15.19
C GLY A 178 -10.54 -8.73 -13.75
N ALA A 179 -10.85 -9.55 -12.74
CA ALA A 179 -10.69 -9.18 -11.34
C ALA A 179 -9.21 -9.21 -10.95
N LYS A 180 -8.75 -8.17 -10.26
CA LYS A 180 -7.39 -8.17 -9.68
C LYS A 180 -7.29 -9.23 -8.58
N LEU A 181 -6.14 -9.89 -8.52
CA LEU A 181 -5.81 -10.75 -7.39
C LEU A 181 -5.77 -9.90 -6.11
N SER A 182 -6.78 -10.10 -5.27
CA SER A 182 -6.95 -9.42 -3.99
C SER A 182 -6.33 -10.25 -2.86
N LYS A 183 -5.90 -9.57 -1.79
CA LYS A 183 -5.38 -10.23 -0.59
C LYS A 183 -6.39 -11.29 -0.11
N SER A 184 -5.89 -12.47 0.23
CA SER A 184 -6.71 -13.59 0.73
C SER A 184 -7.63 -13.20 1.90
N LEU A 185 -7.22 -12.22 2.71
CA LEU A 185 -8.02 -11.62 3.79
C LEU A 185 -9.35 -10.98 3.35
N TYR A 186 -9.45 -10.56 2.08
CA TYR A 186 -10.61 -9.82 1.57
C TYR A 186 -11.54 -10.64 0.69
N VAL A 187 -11.24 -11.94 0.52
CA VAL A 187 -12.02 -12.82 -0.35
C VAL A 187 -12.66 -13.93 0.47
N GLN A 188 -13.78 -14.45 -0.04
CA GLN A 188 -14.46 -15.58 0.59
C GLN A 188 -13.56 -16.82 0.58
N LYS A 189 -13.79 -17.72 1.54
CA LYS A 189 -13.10 -19.01 1.59
C LYS A 189 -13.30 -19.74 0.25
N GLY A 190 -12.19 -20.13 -0.40
CA GLY A 190 -12.20 -20.85 -1.68
C GLY A 190 -12.11 -19.97 -2.94
N ALA A 191 -12.03 -18.64 -2.83
CA ALA A 191 -12.06 -17.72 -3.98
C ALA A 191 -11.00 -17.98 -5.07
N TYR A 192 -9.90 -18.67 -4.75
CA TYR A 192 -8.81 -18.96 -5.69
C TYR A 192 -8.48 -20.46 -5.79
N GLU A 193 -9.42 -21.34 -5.42
CA GLU A 193 -9.18 -22.79 -5.43
C GLU A 193 -8.84 -23.29 -6.83
N TYR A 194 -9.45 -22.72 -7.88
CA TYR A 194 -9.15 -23.05 -9.26
C TYR A 194 -7.67 -22.82 -9.64
N LEU A 195 -7.02 -21.77 -9.10
CA LEU A 195 -5.59 -21.52 -9.33
C LEU A 195 -4.73 -22.55 -8.61
N ARG A 196 -5.11 -22.97 -7.41
CA ARG A 196 -4.39 -24.02 -6.68
C ARG A 196 -4.49 -25.35 -7.42
N GLN A 197 -5.69 -25.71 -7.88
CA GLN A 197 -5.95 -26.91 -8.67
C GLN A 197 -5.17 -26.92 -9.99
N ALA A 198 -5.00 -25.75 -10.61
CA ALA A 198 -4.16 -25.57 -11.80
C ALA A 198 -2.64 -25.58 -11.52
N GLY A 199 -2.19 -25.79 -10.28
CA GLY A 199 -0.78 -25.73 -9.91
C GLY A 199 -0.19 -24.32 -9.90
N LEU A 200 -1.03 -23.29 -9.87
CA LEU A 200 -0.66 -21.86 -9.93
C LEU A 200 -0.65 -21.19 -8.54
N ALA A 201 -0.52 -21.95 -7.46
CA ALA A 201 -0.52 -21.40 -6.09
C ALA A 201 0.56 -20.33 -5.85
N TYR A 202 1.69 -20.39 -6.56
CA TYR A 202 2.76 -19.39 -6.49
C TYR A 202 2.36 -18.00 -7.00
N MET A 203 1.24 -17.87 -7.72
CA MET A 203 0.67 -16.56 -8.09
C MET A 203 -0.05 -15.89 -6.91
N LEU A 204 -0.39 -16.66 -5.87
CA LEU A 204 -1.12 -16.22 -4.69
C LEU A 204 -0.20 -16.08 -3.47
N GLU A 205 0.83 -16.92 -3.41
CA GLU A 205 1.71 -17.08 -2.25
C GLU A 205 3.16 -16.83 -2.65
N VAL A 206 3.71 -15.74 -2.13
CA VAL A 206 5.10 -15.34 -2.37
C VAL A 206 6.09 -16.40 -1.88
N ASP A 207 5.81 -17.10 -0.78
CA ASP A 207 6.67 -18.21 -0.31
C ASP A 207 6.78 -19.32 -1.36
N THR A 208 5.65 -19.69 -1.98
CA THR A 208 5.64 -20.71 -3.04
C THR A 208 6.34 -20.21 -4.30
N LEU A 209 6.28 -18.92 -4.63
CA LEU A 209 7.06 -18.34 -5.74
C LEU A 209 8.56 -18.43 -5.45
N LEU A 210 8.98 -18.03 -4.24
CA LEU A 210 10.38 -18.02 -3.84
C LEU A 210 10.97 -19.43 -3.71
N SER A 211 10.14 -20.44 -3.46
CA SER A 211 10.56 -21.83 -3.44
C SER A 211 10.76 -22.41 -4.85
N LYS A 212 10.28 -21.75 -5.92
CA LYS A 212 10.57 -22.17 -7.30
C LYS A 212 11.97 -21.74 -7.70
N HIS A 213 12.71 -22.66 -8.30
CA HIS A 213 14.00 -22.36 -8.90
C HIS A 213 13.81 -21.26 -9.97
N GLY A 214 14.58 -20.17 -9.86
CA GLY A 214 14.49 -19.00 -10.73
C GLY A 214 13.24 -18.12 -10.55
N GLY A 215 12.40 -18.35 -9.53
CA GLY A 215 11.10 -17.66 -9.42
C GLY A 215 11.18 -16.14 -9.29
N ILE A 216 12.05 -15.62 -8.42
CA ILE A 216 12.21 -14.17 -8.22
C ILE A 216 13.06 -13.54 -9.31
N GLU A 217 14.05 -14.25 -9.85
CA GLU A 217 14.85 -13.81 -11.00
C GLU A 217 13.95 -13.62 -12.22
N ALA A 218 13.10 -14.60 -12.52
CA ALA A 218 12.15 -14.51 -13.62
C ALA A 218 11.15 -13.35 -13.45
N LEU A 219 10.68 -13.11 -12.22
CA LEU A 219 9.80 -11.98 -11.92
C LEU A 219 10.53 -10.64 -12.09
N TYR A 220 11.76 -10.56 -11.58
CA TYR A 220 12.61 -9.38 -11.72
C TYR A 220 12.84 -9.04 -13.20
N ASP A 221 13.21 -10.02 -14.02
CA ASP A 221 13.45 -9.82 -15.45
C ASP A 221 12.19 -9.39 -16.21
N GLU A 222 11.02 -9.91 -15.82
CA GLU A 222 9.75 -9.46 -16.41
C GLU A 222 9.46 -8.00 -16.06
N VAL A 223 9.59 -7.62 -14.79
CA VAL A 223 9.36 -6.24 -14.36
C VAL A 223 10.41 -5.27 -14.93
N ALA A 224 11.68 -5.69 -15.01
CA ALA A 224 12.74 -4.91 -15.64
C ALA A 224 12.43 -4.62 -17.12
N SER A 225 11.80 -5.59 -17.82
CA SER A 225 11.34 -5.37 -19.19
C SER A 225 10.27 -4.29 -19.30
N TRP A 226 9.46 -4.05 -18.25
CA TRP A 226 8.47 -2.99 -18.25
C TRP A 226 9.10 -1.61 -18.23
N ILE A 227 10.25 -1.48 -17.57
CA ILE A 227 11.03 -0.23 -17.55
C ILE A 227 11.74 -0.04 -18.89
N ALA A 228 12.35 -1.10 -19.44
CA ALA A 228 13.00 -1.04 -20.76
C ALA A 228 12.01 -0.77 -21.90
N GLN A 229 10.75 -1.16 -21.73
CA GLN A 229 9.67 -0.97 -22.70
C GLN A 229 8.46 -0.30 -22.03
N PRO A 230 8.50 1.02 -21.79
CA PRO A 230 7.54 1.72 -20.94
C PRO A 230 6.07 1.57 -21.31
N PHE A 231 5.75 1.29 -22.58
CA PHE A 231 4.38 0.99 -23.01
C PHE A 231 3.77 -0.21 -22.26
N ARG A 232 4.59 -1.08 -21.66
CA ARG A 232 4.19 -2.19 -20.81
C ARG A 232 3.61 -1.74 -19.46
N LEU A 233 3.86 -0.52 -18.99
CA LEU A 233 3.32 -0.03 -17.72
C LEU A 233 1.85 0.39 -17.82
N PHE A 234 1.33 0.63 -19.02
CA PHE A 234 -0.01 1.22 -19.23
C PHE A 234 -1.09 0.18 -19.56
N ARG A 235 -1.04 -0.99 -18.92
CA ARG A 235 -2.04 -2.07 -19.09
C ARG A 235 -2.07 -3.01 -17.89
N SER A 236 -3.08 -3.88 -17.86
CA SER A 236 -3.14 -5.03 -16.96
C SER A 236 -2.59 -6.28 -17.65
N TYR A 237 -2.12 -7.24 -16.85
CA TYR A 237 -1.64 -8.53 -17.32
C TYR A 237 -2.49 -9.65 -16.72
N SER A 238 -2.82 -10.65 -17.53
CA SER A 238 -3.49 -11.83 -17.02
C SER A 238 -2.53 -12.73 -16.25
N ILE A 239 -3.07 -13.58 -15.37
CA ILE A 239 -2.33 -14.64 -14.70
C ILE A 239 -1.66 -15.57 -15.72
N GLU A 240 -2.33 -15.88 -16.82
CA GLU A 240 -1.81 -16.74 -17.89
C GLU A 240 -0.60 -16.10 -18.58
N TYR A 241 -0.65 -14.79 -18.84
CA TYR A 241 0.49 -14.06 -19.37
C TYR A 241 1.67 -14.12 -18.40
N MET A 242 1.45 -13.81 -17.12
CA MET A 242 2.51 -13.84 -16.11
C MET A 242 3.09 -15.25 -15.98
N HIS A 243 2.24 -16.28 -15.98
CA HIS A 243 2.69 -17.69 -15.93
C HIS A 243 3.63 -18.01 -17.08
N ALA A 244 3.24 -17.64 -18.31
CA ALA A 244 4.04 -17.89 -19.50
C ALA A 244 5.37 -17.13 -19.46
N GLN A 245 5.37 -15.85 -19.06
CA GLN A 245 6.59 -15.05 -18.97
C GLN A 245 7.56 -15.57 -17.91
N LEU A 246 7.06 -15.93 -16.72
CA LEU A 246 7.91 -16.46 -15.65
C LEU A 246 8.61 -17.75 -16.10
N ARG A 247 7.90 -18.65 -16.80
CA ARG A 247 8.49 -19.86 -17.37
C ARG A 247 9.51 -19.58 -18.47
N ALA A 248 9.17 -18.68 -19.40
CA ALA A 248 10.08 -18.29 -20.48
C ALA A 248 11.38 -17.67 -19.93
N ARG A 249 11.33 -17.08 -18.74
CA ARG A 249 12.46 -16.48 -18.02
C ARG A 249 13.13 -17.43 -17.03
N GLY A 250 12.90 -18.74 -17.15
CA GLY A 250 13.65 -19.75 -16.41
C GLY A 250 13.07 -20.15 -15.05
N MET A 251 11.85 -19.71 -14.68
CA MET A 251 11.17 -20.27 -13.52
C MET A 251 10.80 -21.74 -13.79
N MET A 252 11.41 -22.66 -13.04
CA MET A 252 11.18 -24.09 -13.19
C MET A 252 10.11 -24.59 -12.20
N PHE A 253 9.29 -25.51 -12.69
CA PHE A 253 8.47 -26.36 -11.83
C PHE A 253 9.26 -27.62 -11.54
N GLU A 254 9.19 -28.11 -10.30
CA GLU A 254 9.54 -29.50 -10.03
C GLU A 254 8.68 -30.36 -10.97
N THR A 255 9.31 -30.95 -11.96
CA THR A 255 8.71 -32.06 -12.69
C THR A 255 8.46 -33.12 -11.63
N LYS A 256 7.20 -33.34 -11.26
CA LYS A 256 6.85 -34.65 -10.73
C LYS A 256 7.31 -35.62 -11.81
N GLN A 257 8.29 -36.43 -11.44
CA GLN A 257 8.73 -37.58 -12.20
C GLN A 257 7.52 -38.54 -12.21
N SER A 258 6.56 -38.29 -13.09
CA SER A 258 5.42 -39.18 -13.29
C SER A 258 5.87 -40.26 -14.26
N ASP A 259 6.18 -41.43 -13.72
CA ASP A 259 5.98 -42.75 -14.31
C ASP A 259 6.27 -42.86 -15.81
N LEU A 260 7.50 -42.53 -16.20
CA LEU A 260 8.10 -43.17 -17.37
C LEU A 260 8.70 -44.49 -16.88
N TYR A 261 8.23 -45.59 -17.48
CA TYR A 261 8.54 -47.00 -17.20
C TYR A 261 7.73 -47.66 -16.08
N HIS A 262 6.48 -48.02 -16.37
CA HIS A 262 5.99 -49.39 -16.19
C HIS A 262 4.68 -49.60 -16.97
N THR A 263 4.80 -50.04 -18.22
CA THR A 263 4.18 -51.26 -18.82
C THR A 263 4.59 -51.35 -20.27
#